data_AF-A0A7L1IH73-F1
#
_entry.id   AF-A0A7L1IH73-F1
#
_cell.length_a   1.000
_cell.length_b   1.000
_cell.length_c   1.000
_cell.angle_alpha   90.00
_cell.angle_beta   90.00
_cell.angle_gamma   90.00
#
_symmetry.space_group_name_H-M   'P 1'
#
loop_
_entity.id
_entity.type
_entity.pdbx_description
1 polymer ?
#
loop_
_entity_poly.entity_id
_entity_poly.type
_entity_poly.pdbx_seq_one_letter_code
_entity_poly.pdbx_strand_id
1 'polypeptide(L)'
;MGISADWVWLLLPVCQALVVPREVSGQLGETLSIRCWYPRGYEGYNKYWCRGASWDSCRKVVETEGREVPRQHDRVSIQDNRIFCLVLLTMKDISEADAGSYWCGIERIGRDLMELVMVKVVPGLQGHVVPLPGW
;
A
#
# COMPACT_ATOMS: atom_id res chain seq x y z
N MET A 1 -6.67 -15.05 45.62
CA MET A 1 -5.86 -14.81 44.41
C MET A 1 -6.65 -15.34 43.23
N GLY A 2 -7.50 -14.51 42.64
CA GLY A 2 -8.28 -14.87 41.46
C GLY A 2 -8.26 -13.66 40.55
N ILE A 3 -7.33 -13.66 39.60
CA ILE A 3 -7.27 -12.63 38.56
C ILE A 3 -8.54 -12.79 37.70
N SER A 4 -9.32 -11.72 37.60
CA SER A 4 -10.56 -11.73 36.82
C SER A 4 -10.22 -11.97 35.35
N ALA A 5 -11.00 -12.83 34.71
CA ALA A 5 -10.83 -13.23 33.31
C ALA A 5 -11.35 -12.14 32.35
N ASP A 6 -10.97 -10.88 32.59
CA ASP A 6 -11.35 -9.73 31.75
C ASP A 6 -10.18 -9.25 30.86
N TRP A 7 -9.02 -9.92 30.93
CA TRP A 7 -7.81 -9.58 30.17
C TRP A 7 -7.57 -10.50 28.95
N VAL A 8 -8.48 -11.44 28.68
CA VAL A 8 -8.45 -12.32 27.49
C VAL A 8 -9.36 -11.76 26.38
N TRP A 9 -9.38 -10.44 26.21
CA TRP A 9 -10.06 -9.77 25.08
C TRP A 9 -9.08 -8.99 24.18
N LEU A 10 -7.77 -9.17 24.39
CA LEU A 10 -6.72 -8.66 23.50
C LEU A 10 -6.21 -9.71 22.49
N LEU A 11 -7.01 -10.75 22.21
CA LEU A 11 -6.79 -11.57 21.03
C LEU A 11 -7.30 -10.80 19.81
N LEU A 12 -6.48 -9.92 19.25
CA LEU A 12 -6.73 -9.27 17.96
C LEU A 12 -7.09 -10.32 16.90
N PRO A 13 -8.32 -10.39 16.36
CA PRO A 13 -8.56 -11.17 15.16
C PRO A 13 -8.23 -10.28 13.95
N VAL A 14 -7.05 -9.67 13.92
CA VAL A 14 -6.62 -8.85 12.77
C VAL A 14 -5.98 -9.78 11.74
N CYS A 15 -6.83 -10.62 11.13
CA CYS A 15 -6.47 -11.47 10.00
C CYS A 15 -7.69 -11.86 9.14
N GLN A 16 -8.80 -11.12 9.23
CA GLN A 16 -10.03 -11.49 8.51
C GLN A 16 -10.29 -10.70 7.21
N ALA A 17 -9.70 -9.51 7.05
CA ALA A 17 -9.97 -8.66 5.90
C ALA A 17 -8.67 -8.11 5.30
N LEU A 18 -8.74 -7.69 4.04
CA LEU A 18 -7.69 -6.90 3.41
C LEU A 18 -7.76 -5.48 4.01
N VAL A 19 -6.70 -5.05 4.68
CA VAL A 19 -6.61 -3.75 5.33
C VAL A 19 -5.57 -2.91 4.60
N VAL A 20 -6.01 -1.78 4.07
CA VAL A 20 -5.16 -0.83 3.33
C VAL A 20 -5.37 0.59 3.88
N PRO A 21 -4.37 1.48 3.75
CA PRO A 21 -4.60 2.89 4.01
C PRO A 21 -5.58 3.44 2.99
N ARG A 22 -6.62 4.16 3.45
CA ARG A 22 -7.58 4.82 2.55
C ARG A 22 -6.91 5.86 1.66
N GLU A 23 -5.92 6.54 2.22
CA GLU A 23 -5.18 7.59 1.56
C GLU A 23 -3.73 7.58 2.03
N VAL A 24 -2.82 7.86 1.11
CA VAL A 24 -1.40 8.02 1.34
C VAL A 24 -0.93 9.27 0.60
N SER A 25 -0.12 10.08 1.25
CA SER A 25 0.43 11.31 0.70
C SER A 25 1.94 11.34 0.80
N GLY A 26 2.62 11.87 -0.21
CA GLY A 26 4.05 12.18 -0.15
C GLY A 26 4.36 13.45 -0.93
N GLN A 27 5.52 14.04 -0.68
CA GLN A 27 5.98 15.21 -1.42
C GLN A 27 6.60 14.82 -2.76
N LEU A 28 6.57 15.74 -3.72
CA LEU A 28 7.22 15.56 -5.02
C LEU A 28 8.70 15.16 -4.86
N GLY A 29 9.11 14.09 -5.54
CA GLY A 29 10.44 13.49 -5.48
C GLY A 29 10.69 12.54 -4.31
N GLU A 30 9.75 12.41 -3.36
CA GLU A 30 9.89 11.48 -2.24
C GLU A 30 9.64 10.02 -2.63
N THR A 31 9.95 9.11 -1.70
CA THR A 31 9.58 7.70 -1.78
C THR A 31 8.37 7.43 -0.90
N LEU A 32 7.29 6.97 -1.52
CA LEU A 32 6.08 6.57 -0.82
C LEU A 32 6.13 5.07 -0.47
N SER A 33 5.81 4.73 0.78
CA SER A 33 5.69 3.33 1.22
C SER A 33 4.24 3.02 1.61
N ILE A 34 3.65 2.00 0.98
CA ILE A 34 2.27 1.58 1.23
C ILE A 34 2.30 0.16 1.81
N ARG A 35 1.50 -0.06 2.85
CA ARG A 35 1.35 -1.35 3.54
C ARG A 35 -0.07 -1.87 3.35
N CYS A 36 -0.20 -3.08 2.80
CA CYS A 36 -1.48 -3.76 2.68
C CYS A 36 -1.45 -5.07 3.45
N TRP A 37 -2.20 -5.17 4.54
CA TRP A 37 -2.34 -6.41 5.28
C TRP A 37 -3.43 -7.26 4.66
N TYR A 38 -3.18 -8.56 4.49
CA TYR A 38 -4.13 -9.49 3.92
C TYR A 38 -4.55 -10.58 4.92
N PRO A 39 -5.73 -11.20 4.72
CA PRO A 39 -6.17 -12.28 5.60
C PRO A 39 -5.33 -13.54 5.44
N ARG A 40 -5.24 -14.34 6.51
CA ARG A 40 -4.58 -15.66 6.45
C ARG A 40 -5.21 -16.55 5.38
N GLY A 41 -4.40 -17.43 4.78
CA GLY A 41 -4.80 -18.32 3.70
C GLY A 41 -4.52 -17.76 2.31
N TYR A 42 -4.11 -16.50 2.19
CA TYR A 42 -3.74 -15.88 0.91
C TYR A 42 -2.23 -15.84 0.67
N GLU A 43 -1.39 -16.37 1.54
CA GLU A 43 0.08 -16.28 1.46
C GLU A 43 0.64 -16.74 0.09
N GLY A 44 0.08 -17.80 -0.49
CA GLY A 44 0.49 -18.35 -1.79
C GLY A 44 -0.10 -17.64 -3.01
N TYR A 45 -1.01 -16.68 -2.83
CA TYR A 45 -1.76 -16.05 -3.92
C TYR A 45 -0.97 -14.88 -4.50
N ASN A 46 -1.16 -14.63 -5.80
CA ASN A 46 -0.59 -13.47 -6.45
C ASN A 46 -1.14 -12.16 -5.84
N LYS A 47 -0.25 -11.22 -5.56
CA LYS A 47 -0.57 -9.89 -5.04
C LYS A 47 -0.13 -8.86 -6.05
N TYR A 48 -0.92 -7.83 -6.24
CA TYR A 48 -0.61 -6.81 -7.24
C TYR A 48 -1.04 -5.42 -6.81
N TRP A 49 -0.37 -4.44 -7.41
CA TRP A 49 -0.71 -3.03 -7.32
C TRP A 49 -1.33 -2.58 -8.63
N CYS A 50 -2.56 -2.09 -8.59
CA CYS A 50 -3.33 -1.77 -9.78
C CYS A 50 -3.68 -0.28 -9.81
N ARG A 51 -3.50 0.39 -10.95
CA ARG A 51 -3.82 1.81 -11.10
C ARG A 51 -5.09 2.00 -11.91
N GLY A 52 -6.04 2.78 -11.41
CA GLY A 52 -7.28 3.13 -12.12
C GLY A 52 -8.45 3.39 -11.17
N ALA A 53 -9.41 4.18 -11.64
CA ALA A 53 -10.61 4.53 -10.87
C ALA A 53 -11.63 3.38 -10.78
N SER A 54 -11.66 2.50 -11.79
CA SER A 54 -12.60 1.38 -11.86
C SER A 54 -11.94 0.09 -11.38
N TRP A 55 -12.66 -0.68 -10.57
CA TRP A 55 -12.22 -1.96 -10.03
C TRP A 55 -11.94 -2.99 -11.14
N ASP A 56 -12.86 -3.14 -12.10
CA ASP A 56 -12.78 -4.16 -13.17
C ASP A 56 -11.72 -3.88 -14.25
N SER A 57 -11.26 -2.63 -14.39
CA SER A 57 -10.45 -2.19 -15.54
C SER A 57 -9.16 -1.47 -15.15
N CYS A 58 -8.74 -1.59 -13.90
CA CYS A 58 -7.47 -1.02 -13.45
C CYS A 58 -6.29 -1.71 -14.18
N ARG A 59 -5.20 -0.98 -14.36
CA ARG A 59 -3.97 -1.50 -14.98
C ARG A 59 -3.02 -1.99 -13.90
N LYS A 60 -2.67 -3.29 -13.89
CA LYS A 60 -1.63 -3.84 -13.02
C LYS A 60 -0.30 -3.10 -13.30
N VAL A 61 0.29 -2.51 -12.26
CA VAL A 61 1.56 -1.77 -12.28
C VAL A 61 2.71 -2.69 -11.93
N VAL A 62 2.54 -3.52 -10.90
CA VAL A 62 3.51 -4.51 -10.46
C VAL A 62 2.79 -5.64 -9.72
N GLU A 63 3.31 -6.86 -9.78
CA GLU A 63 2.75 -8.03 -9.11
C GLU A 63 3.82 -9.00 -8.61
N THR A 64 3.47 -9.83 -7.63
CA THR A 64 4.38 -10.78 -6.97
C THR A 64 4.48 -12.11 -7.70
N GLU A 65 3.54 -12.42 -8.61
CA GLU A 65 3.38 -13.73 -9.24
C GLU A 65 3.28 -14.88 -8.22
N GLY A 66 2.76 -14.59 -7.02
CA GLY A 66 2.64 -15.55 -5.93
C GLY A 66 3.97 -15.92 -5.26
N ARG A 67 5.00 -15.08 -5.36
CA ARG A 67 6.34 -15.31 -4.79
C ARG A 67 6.69 -14.24 -3.73
N GLU A 68 7.51 -14.60 -2.75
CA GLU A 68 8.03 -13.66 -1.74
C GLU A 68 9.21 -12.83 -2.24
N VAL A 69 9.86 -13.27 -3.32
CA VAL A 69 10.98 -12.55 -3.93
C VAL A 69 10.48 -11.17 -4.38
N PRO A 70 11.10 -10.07 -3.92
CA PRO A 70 10.70 -8.72 -4.32
C PRO A 70 10.71 -8.57 -5.85
N ARG A 71 9.68 -7.93 -6.39
CA ARG A 71 9.61 -7.59 -7.82
C ARG A 71 9.49 -6.09 -7.98
N GLN A 72 10.01 -5.59 -9.09
CA GLN A 72 10.03 -4.17 -9.38
C GLN A 72 9.68 -3.97 -10.85
N HIS A 73 8.84 -2.97 -11.11
CA HIS A 73 8.56 -2.44 -12.43
C HIS A 73 8.77 -0.92 -12.37
N ASP A 74 9.70 -0.41 -13.17
CA ASP A 74 10.14 0.99 -13.16
C ASP A 74 10.53 1.46 -11.74
N ARG A 75 9.82 2.46 -11.22
CA ARG A 75 10.02 3.07 -9.90
C ARG A 75 9.19 2.41 -8.79
N VAL A 76 8.41 1.37 -9.11
CA VAL A 76 7.48 0.73 -8.18
C VAL A 76 7.92 -0.69 -7.86
N SER A 77 8.14 -0.99 -6.58
CA SER A 77 8.45 -2.34 -6.10
C SER A 77 7.34 -2.90 -5.21
N ILE A 78 7.18 -4.22 -5.24
CA ILE A 78 6.25 -4.98 -4.43
C ILE A 78 6.99 -6.15 -3.76
N GLN A 79 6.72 -6.35 -2.48
CA GLN A 79 7.26 -7.45 -1.69
C GLN A 79 6.14 -8.07 -0.87
N ASP A 80 6.02 -9.39 -0.92
CA ASP A 80 5.09 -10.14 -0.07
C ASP A 80 5.83 -10.67 1.16
N ASN A 81 5.38 -10.29 2.35
CA ASN A 81 5.84 -10.84 3.62
C ASN A 81 4.76 -11.75 4.21
N ARG A 82 4.93 -13.06 4.04
CA ARG A 82 3.96 -14.07 4.47
C ARG A 82 3.88 -14.25 5.99
N ILE A 83 4.98 -13.97 6.69
CA ILE A 83 5.02 -14.05 8.16
C ILE A 83 4.01 -13.05 8.75
N PHE A 84 4.03 -11.82 8.26
CA PHE A 84 3.15 -10.73 8.71
C PHE A 84 1.86 -10.57 7.89
N CYS A 85 1.65 -11.41 6.87
CA CYS A 85 0.56 -11.27 5.90
C CYS A 85 0.46 -9.85 5.34
N LEU A 86 1.59 -9.32 4.88
CA LEU A 86 1.75 -7.93 4.51
C LEU A 86 2.39 -7.81 3.13
N VAL A 87 1.73 -7.10 2.23
CA VAL A 87 2.33 -6.59 1.00
C VAL A 87 2.94 -5.22 1.29
N LEU A 88 4.23 -5.08 1.02
CA LEU A 88 4.95 -3.80 1.06
C LEU A 88 5.14 -3.29 -0.36
N LEU A 89 4.61 -2.11 -0.62
CA LEU A 89 4.75 -1.38 -1.87
C LEU A 89 5.64 -0.16 -1.65
N THR A 90 6.51 0.10 -2.61
CA THR A 90 7.40 1.26 -2.58
C THR A 90 7.38 1.94 -3.93
N MET A 91 6.98 3.20 -3.97
CA MET A 91 6.99 4.05 -5.16
C MET A 91 8.08 5.11 -4.97
N LYS A 92 9.13 5.07 -5.77
CA LYS A 92 10.27 6.01 -5.68
C LYS A 92 10.05 7.23 -6.56
N ASP A 93 10.61 8.37 -6.15
CA ASP A 93 10.64 9.61 -6.92
C ASP A 93 9.25 10.00 -7.45
N ILE A 94 8.28 10.12 -6.53
CA ILE A 94 6.87 10.34 -6.89
C ILE A 94 6.66 11.70 -7.53
N SER A 95 5.80 11.74 -8.55
CA SER A 95 5.45 12.95 -9.31
C SER A 95 3.94 13.21 -9.25
N GLU A 96 3.49 14.40 -9.64
CA GLU A 96 2.05 14.71 -9.73
C GLU A 96 1.30 13.70 -10.62
N ALA A 97 1.97 13.18 -11.66
CA ALA A 97 1.44 12.15 -12.54
C ALA A 97 1.27 10.78 -11.86
N ASP A 98 1.80 10.58 -10.66
CA ASP A 98 1.59 9.36 -9.86
C ASP A 98 0.35 9.45 -8.97
N ALA A 99 -0.25 10.64 -8.80
CA ALA A 99 -1.47 10.80 -8.02
C ALA A 99 -2.67 10.07 -8.66
N GLY A 100 -3.61 9.65 -7.82
CA GLY A 100 -4.88 9.07 -8.24
C GLY A 100 -5.29 7.82 -7.45
N SER A 101 -6.21 7.07 -8.05
CA SER A 101 -6.80 5.86 -7.48
C SER A 101 -5.96 4.63 -7.81
N TYR A 102 -5.63 3.87 -6.76
CA TYR A 102 -4.93 2.60 -6.86
C TYR A 102 -5.64 1.53 -6.03
N TRP A 103 -5.31 0.28 -6.30
CA TRP A 103 -5.86 -0.86 -5.59
C TRP A 103 -4.74 -1.79 -5.18
N CYS A 104 -4.79 -2.21 -3.92
CA CYS A 104 -4.03 -3.37 -3.47
C CYS A 104 -4.90 -4.59 -3.72
N GLY A 105 -4.44 -5.51 -4.57
CA GLY A 105 -5.24 -6.65 -5.02
C GLY A 105 -4.61 -8.00 -4.69
N ILE A 106 -5.47 -8.98 -4.44
CA ILE A 106 -5.15 -10.39 -4.31
C ILE A 106 -5.95 -11.15 -5.36
N GLU A 107 -5.23 -11.74 -6.29
CA GLU A 107 -5.83 -12.53 -7.36
C GLU A 107 -6.36 -13.84 -6.81
N ARG A 108 -7.63 -14.17 -7.01
CA ARG A 108 -8.23 -15.43 -6.55
C ARG A 108 -9.27 -15.94 -7.54
N ILE A 109 -9.69 -17.20 -7.37
CA ILE A 109 -10.76 -17.76 -8.21
C ILE A 109 -12.04 -16.92 -8.02
N GLY A 110 -12.59 -16.41 -9.12
CA GLY A 110 -13.77 -15.54 -9.12
C GLY A 110 -13.40 -14.06 -9.10
N ARG A 111 -13.98 -13.31 -8.16
CA ARG A 111 -13.70 -11.87 -8.01
C ARG A 111 -12.52 -11.67 -7.06
N ASP A 112 -11.52 -10.91 -7.50
CA ASP A 112 -10.36 -10.57 -6.70
C ASP A 112 -10.74 -9.89 -5.38
N LEU A 113 -9.88 -10.07 -4.36
CA LEU A 113 -10.01 -9.31 -3.12
C LEU A 113 -9.15 -8.06 -3.27
N MET A 114 -9.77 -6.88 -3.35
CA MET A 114 -9.06 -5.63 -3.57
C MET A 114 -9.64 -4.51 -2.72
N GLU A 115 -8.79 -3.59 -2.28
CA GLU A 115 -9.20 -2.40 -1.55
C GLU A 115 -8.53 -1.15 -2.14
N LEU A 116 -9.30 -0.05 -2.17
CA LEU A 116 -8.90 1.22 -2.79
C LEU A 116 -7.92 1.98 -1.90
N VAL A 117 -6.90 2.54 -2.52
CA VAL A 117 -5.91 3.44 -1.93
C VAL A 117 -5.82 4.70 -2.78
N MET A 118 -6.07 5.85 -2.16
CA MET A 118 -5.89 7.15 -2.81
C MET A 118 -4.46 7.63 -2.61
N VAL A 119 -3.73 7.82 -3.72
CA VAL A 119 -2.37 8.38 -3.70
C VAL A 119 -2.44 9.88 -3.98
N LYS A 120 -1.94 10.69 -3.06
CA LYS A 120 -1.78 12.13 -3.20
C LYS A 120 -0.30 12.49 -3.29
N VAL A 121 0.02 13.40 -4.19
CA VAL A 121 1.35 14.01 -4.26
C VAL A 121 1.17 15.49 -3.98
N VAL A 122 1.86 15.98 -2.94
CA VAL A 122 1.86 17.39 -2.57
C VAL A 122 3.13 18.05 -3.10
N PRO A 123 3.09 19.34 -3.45
CA PRO A 123 4.30 20.09 -3.73
C PRO A 123 5.23 19.99 -2.53
N GLY A 124 6.50 19.67 -2.77
CA GLY A 124 7.49 19.75 -1.71
C GLY A 124 7.60 21.20 -1.24
N LEU A 125 7.83 21.40 0.07
CA LEU A 125 8.29 22.69 0.57
C LEU A 125 9.71 22.93 0.03
N GLN A 126 9.84 23.24 -1.26
CA GLN A 126 11.02 23.94 -1.74
C GLN A 126 11.01 25.27 -1.00
N GLY A 127 11.97 25.42 -0.08
CA GLY A 127 12.17 26.66 0.65
C GLY A 127 12.09 27.82 -0.33
N HIS A 128 11.03 28.61 -0.20
CA HIS A 128 11.11 30.00 -0.59
C HIS A 128 12.27 30.57 0.22
N VAL A 129 13.45 30.63 -0.40
CA VAL A 129 14.41 31.66 -0.08
C VAL A 129 13.68 32.95 -0.47
N VAL A 130 12.91 33.49 0.47
CA VAL A 130 12.44 34.86 0.38
C VAL A 130 13.73 35.69 0.34
N PRO A 131 14.02 36.40 -0.76
CA PRO A 131 15.11 37.35 -0.73
C PRO A 131 14.76 38.34 0.36
N LEU A 132 15.56 38.41 1.43
CA LEU A 132 15.43 39.48 2.39
C LEU A 132 15.58 40.79 1.60
N PRO A 133 14.64 41.75 1.69
CA PRO A 133 14.86 43.06 1.11
C PRO A 133 16.10 43.65 1.80
N GLY A 134 17.16 43.86 1.02
CA GLY A 134 18.36 44.52 1.51
C GLY A 134 18.04 45.93 1.97
N TRP A 135 18.26 46.18 3.25
CA TRP A 135 18.44 47.50 3.87
C TRP A 135 19.65 47.40 4.79
#